data_AF-A0A239CRB9-F1
#
_entry.id   AF-A0A239CRB9-F1
#
_cell.length_a   1.000
_cell.length_b   1.000
_cell.length_c   1.000
_cell.angle_alpha   90.00
_cell.angle_beta   90.00
_cell.angle_gamma   90.00
#
_symmetry.space_group_name_H-M   'P 1'
#
loop_
_entity.id
_entity.type
_entity.pdbx_description
1 polymer ?
#
loop_
_entity_poly.entity_id
_entity_poly.type
_entity_poly.pdbx_seq_one_letter_code
_entity_poly.pdbx_strand_id
1 'polypeptide(L)' 'MNTNKVVAYLFGLLSLGGISETYSILTSSAPDITPQRTSLTVMSLCMTGLFIYVTINFWKKGNN' A
#
# COMPACT_ATOMS: atom_id res chain seq x y z
N MET A 1 -5.68 20.77 12.03
CA MET A 1 -5.02 19.89 11.04
C MET A 1 -5.96 19.78 9.84
N ASN A 2 -5.49 20.10 8.63
CA ASN A 2 -6.37 20.10 7.44
C ASN A 2 -6.84 18.66 7.16
N THR A 3 -8.14 18.40 7.00
CA THR A 3 -8.70 17.03 6.86
C THR A 3 -8.00 16.23 5.77
N ASN A 4 -7.65 16.89 4.66
CA ASN A 4 -6.90 16.29 3.55
C ASN A 4 -5.49 15.80 3.96
N LYS A 5 -4.81 16.51 4.87
CA LYS A 5 -3.50 16.08 5.41
C LYS A 5 -3.64 14.85 6.30
N VAL A 6 -4.70 14.79 7.12
CA VAL A 6 -4.99 13.59 7.96
C VAL A 6 -5.19 12.36 7.07
N VAL A 7 -5.98 12.50 6.02
CA VAL A 7 -6.25 11.42 5.06
C VAL A 7 -4.97 11.00 4.34
N ALA A 8 -4.12 11.96 3.94
CA ALA A 8 -2.81 11.65 3.35
C ALA A 8 -1.91 10.84 4.31
N TYR A 9 -1.84 11.22 5.59
CA TYR A 9 -1.07 10.45 6.57
C TYR A 9 -1.62 9.04 6.78
N LEU A 10 -2.94 8.87 6.82
CA LEU A 10 -3.57 7.54 6.94
C LEU A 10 -3.21 6.64 5.75
N PHE A 11 -3.38 7.11 4.52
CA PHE A 11 -3.02 6.33 3.33
C PHE A 11 -1.51 6.09 3.22
N GLY A 12 -0.69 7.03 3.68
CA GLY A 12 0.77 6.85 3.74
C GLY A 12 1.14 5.71 4.68
N LEU A 13 0.52 5.65 5.85
CA LEU A 13 0.74 4.58 6.82
C LEU A 13 0.23 3.22 6.29
N LEU A 14 -0.92 3.21 5.60
CA LEU A 14 -1.43 2.01 4.92
C LEU A 14 -0.48 1.50 3.82
N SER A 15 0.19 2.40 3.09
CA SER A 15 1.17 1.99 2.07
C SER A 15 2.38 1.26 2.67
N LEU A 16 2.82 1.64 3.88
CA LEU A 16 3.87 0.91 4.60
C LEU A 16 3.41 -0.51 4.99
N GLY A 17 2.15 -0.65 5.41
CA GLY A 17 1.53 -1.96 5.64
C GLY A 17 1.52 -2.82 4.37
N GLY A 18 1.16 -2.23 3.22
CA GLY A 18 1.18 -2.89 1.91
C GLY A 18 2.57 -3.38 1.49
N ILE A 19 3.63 -2.58 1.75
CA ILE A 19 5.02 -2.99 1.52
C ILE A 19 5.40 -4.19 2.40
N SER A 20 5.05 -4.14 3.69
CA SER A 20 5.30 -5.25 4.62
C SER A 20 4.60 -6.53 4.17
N GLU A 21 3.35 -6.42 3.71
CA GLU A 21 2.58 -7.57 3.23
C GLU A 21 3.15 -8.14 1.93
N THR A 22 3.59 -7.28 1.00
CA THR A 22 4.31 -7.71 -0.21
C THR A 22 5.55 -8.52 0.17
N TYR A 23 6.32 -8.07 1.17
CA TYR A 23 7.49 -8.79 1.67
C TYR A 23 7.11 -10.12 2.32
N SER A 24 6.03 -10.16 3.10
CA SER A 24 5.51 -11.39 3.68
C SER A 24 5.08 -12.40 2.61
N ILE A 25 4.40 -11.98 1.55
CA ILE A 25 4.01 -12.84 0.42
C ILE A 25 5.24 -13.42 -0.29
N LEU A 26 6.26 -12.58 -0.53
CA LEU A 26 7.50 -12.99 -1.21
C LEU A 26 8.27 -14.06 -0.43
N THR A 27 8.31 -13.91 0.89
CA THR A 27 9.09 -14.76 1.80
C THR A 27 8.28 -15.94 2.36
N SER A 28 6.96 -15.91 2.23
CA SER A 28 6.10 -16.97 2.75
C SER A 28 6.26 -18.28 1.98
N SER A 29 6.38 -19.36 2.75
CA SER A 29 6.43 -20.74 2.24
C SER A 29 5.10 -21.46 2.41
N ALA A 30 4.03 -20.71 2.70
CA ALA A 30 2.70 -21.29 2.91
C ALA A 30 2.20 -21.96 1.61
N PRO A 31 1.62 -23.17 1.70
CA PRO A 31 1.20 -23.95 0.53
C PRO A 31 0.08 -23.27 -0.28
N ASP A 32 -0.71 -22.40 0.33
CA ASP A 32 -1.73 -21.56 -0.29
C ASP A 32 -1.15 -20.36 -1.06
N ILE A 33 0.00 -19.82 -0.61
CA ILE A 33 0.66 -18.65 -1.22
C ILE A 33 1.62 -19.08 -2.32
N THR A 34 2.31 -20.20 -2.18
CA THR A 34 3.38 -20.64 -3.09
C THR A 34 2.95 -20.74 -4.57
N PRO A 35 1.82 -21.38 -4.94
CA PRO A 35 1.41 -21.48 -6.34
C PRO A 35 0.91 -20.15 -6.92
N GLN A 36 0.45 -19.22 -6.08
CA GLN A 36 -0.15 -17.96 -6.50
C GLN A 36 0.72 -16.73 -6.18
N ARG A 37 1.97 -16.95 -5.73
CA ARG A 37 2.86 -15.92 -5.17
C ARG A 37 3.01 -14.74 -6.11
N THR A 38 3.21 -14.98 -7.40
CA THR A 38 3.35 -13.92 -8.41
C THR A 38 2.09 -13.07 -8.51
N SER A 39 0.91 -13.69 -8.54
CA SER A 39 -0.37 -12.97 -8.63
C SER A 39 -0.64 -12.15 -7.36
N LEU A 40 -0.42 -12.73 -6.18
CA LEU A 40 -0.58 -12.04 -4.90
C LEU A 40 0.42 -10.88 -4.76
N THR A 41 1.67 -11.06 -5.19
CA THR A 41 2.70 -10.02 -5.14
C THR A 41 2.34 -8.86 -6.07
N VAL A 42 1.90 -9.14 -7.30
CA VAL A 42 1.44 -8.10 -8.24
C VAL A 42 0.24 -7.35 -7.66
N MET A 43 -0.74 -8.05 -7.09
CA MET A 43 -1.90 -7.42 -6.47
C MET A 43 -1.51 -6.53 -5.27
N SER A 44 -0.61 -7.01 -4.41
CA SER A 44 -0.11 -6.25 -3.25
C SER A 44 0.68 -5.00 -3.68
N LEU A 45 1.51 -5.10 -4.72
CA LEU A 45 2.21 -3.96 -5.31
C LEU A 45 1.24 -2.94 -5.93
N CYS A 46 0.21 -3.38 -6.65
CA CYS A 46 -0.81 -2.50 -7.20
C CYS A 46 -1.57 -1.74 -6.09
N MET A 47 -1.95 -2.41 -5.02
CA MET A 47 -2.62 -1.78 -3.88
C MET A 47 -1.71 -0.78 -3.15
N THR A 48 -0.45 -1.15 -2.95
CA THR A 48 0.57 -0.25 -2.38
C THR A 48 0.75 1.00 -3.24
N GLY A 49 0.85 0.83 -4.56
CA GLY A 49 0.95 1.95 -5.51
C GLY A 49 -0.27 2.87 -5.48
N LEU A 50 -1.48 2.30 -5.37
CA LEU A 50 -2.72 3.06 -5.20
C LEU A 50 -2.71 3.88 -3.90
N PHE A 51 -2.30 3.29 -2.77
CA PHE A 51 -2.21 4.03 -1.51
C PHE A 51 -1.19 5.17 -1.56
N ILE A 52 -0.04 4.96 -2.21
CA ILE A 52 0.95 6.02 -2.44
C ILE A 52 0.36 7.13 -3.33
N TYR A 53 -0.30 6.77 -4.43
CA TYR A 53 -0.93 7.72 -5.33
C TYR A 53 -1.98 8.58 -4.61
N VAL A 54 -2.86 7.94 -3.83
CA VAL A 54 -3.89 8.61 -3.05
C VAL A 54 -3.27 9.53 -1.99
N THR A 55 -2.22 9.08 -1.31
CA THR A 55 -1.45 9.88 -0.34
C THR A 55 -0.93 11.16 -0.97
N ILE A 56 -0.27 11.08 -2.13
CA ILE A 56 0.28 12.24 -2.83
C ILE A 56 -0.84 13.20 -3.26
N ASN A 57 -1.95 12.69 -3.77
CA ASN A 57 -3.08 13.52 -4.19
C ASN A 57 -3.69 14.30 -3.02
N PHE A 58 -3.98 13.63 -1.91
CA PHE A 58 -4.53 14.29 -0.72
C PHE A 58 -3.53 15.24 -0.07
N TRP A 59 -2.24 14.92 -0.10
CA TRP A 59 -1.18 15.82 0.38
C TRP A 59 -1.16 17.13 -0.41
N LYS A 60 -1.15 17.05 -1.75
CA LYS A 60 -1.21 18.22 -2.65
C LYS A 60 -2.49 19.03 -2.41
N LYS A 61 -3.64 18.37 -2.27
CA LYS A 61 -4.93 19.01 -2.00
C LYS A 61 -5.05 19.62 -0.60
N GLY A 62 -4.23 19.19 0.36
CA GLY A 62 -4.18 19.78 1.69
C GLY A 62 -3.25 21.00 1.80
N ASN A 63 -2.43 21.24 0.77
CA ASN A 63 -1.44 22.32 0.72
C ASN A 63 -1.83 23.49 -0.20
N ASN A 64 -2.80 23.27 -1.09
CA ASN A 64 -3.61 24.31 -1.75
C ASN A 64 -4.74 24.75 -0.82
#